data_AF-A0A8J3VUT7-F1
#
_entry.id   AF-A0A8J3VUT7-F1
#
_cell.length_a   1.000
_cell.length_b   1.000
_cell.length_c   1.000
_cell.angle_alpha   90.00
_cell.angle_beta   90.00
_cell.angle_gamma   90.00
#
_symmetry.space_group_name_H-M   'P 1'
#
loop_
_entity.id
_entity.type
_entity.pdbx_description
1 polymer ?
#
loop_
_entity_poly.entity_id
_entity_poly.type
_entity_poly.pdbx_seq_one_letter_code
_entity_poly.pdbx_strand_id
1 'polypeptide(L)'
;MGSHSGSANGEQRVPVTEVLRGLEVHPLEPGETALEAFVLIKLLDAQGDISWSYRTTNRLNREELLGALIVQADVLRKELRDEWDDSDD
;
A
#
# COMPACT_ATOMS: atom_id res chain seq x y z
N MET A 1 -11.36 -7.21 11.25
CA MET A 1 -10.13 -8.01 11.03
C MET A 1 -10.40 -8.93 9.87
N GLY A 2 -10.04 -8.51 8.64
CA GLY A 2 -10.34 -9.25 7.41
C GLY A 2 -9.33 -10.37 7.20
N SER A 3 -9.82 -11.61 7.17
CA SER A 3 -9.04 -12.80 6.85
C SER A 3 -8.56 -12.77 5.40
N HIS A 4 -7.25 -12.79 5.20
CA HIS A 4 -6.67 -13.32 3.97
C HIS A 4 -5.84 -14.55 4.32
N SER A 5 -6.54 -15.68 4.34
CA SER A 5 -5.96 -16.99 4.11
C SER A 5 -5.11 -16.90 2.85
N GLY A 6 -3.80 -17.05 3.00
CA GLY A 6 -2.90 -17.31 1.89
C GLY A 6 -3.26 -18.67 1.29
N SER A 7 -4.15 -18.68 0.32
CA SER A 7 -4.38 -19.86 -0.52
C SER A 7 -3.31 -19.86 -1.61
N ALA A 8 -2.28 -20.66 -1.37
CA ALA A 8 -1.25 -21.06 -2.30
C ALA A 8 -1.84 -21.85 -3.49
N ASN A 9 -2.57 -21.18 -4.37
CA ASN A 9 -3.00 -21.72 -5.66
C ASN A 9 -2.49 -20.77 -6.76
N GLY A 10 -1.32 -21.10 -7.34
CA GLY A 10 -0.82 -20.52 -8.59
C GLY A 10 -0.88 -19.01 -8.69
N GLU A 11 0.01 -18.30 -7.99
CA GLU A 11 0.12 -16.84 -7.98
C GLU A 11 0.51 -16.28 -9.36
N GLN A 12 -0.44 -16.22 -10.29
CA GLN A 12 -0.23 -15.52 -11.55
C GLN A 12 -0.09 -14.02 -11.23
N ARG A 13 1.14 -13.51 -11.34
CA ARG A 13 1.40 -12.07 -11.33
C ARG A 13 0.90 -11.49 -12.64
N VAL A 14 0.13 -10.41 -12.55
CA VAL A 14 -0.30 -9.61 -13.70
C VAL A 14 0.37 -8.22 -13.62
N PRO A 15 0.53 -7.51 -14.74
CA PRO A 15 1.06 -6.15 -14.73
C PRO A 15 0.32 -5.25 -13.74
N VAL A 16 1.05 -4.37 -13.05
CA VAL A 16 0.47 -3.47 -12.04
C VAL A 16 -0.64 -2.59 -12.62
N THR A 17 -0.52 -2.21 -13.90
CA THR A 17 -1.51 -1.44 -14.66
C THR A 17 -2.82 -2.19 -14.88
N GLU A 18 -2.81 -3.52 -14.82
CA GLU A 18 -4.04 -4.33 -14.89
C GLU A 18 -4.77 -4.42 -13.55
N VAL A 19 -4.04 -4.29 -12.42
CA VAL A 19 -4.61 -4.32 -11.07
C VAL A 19 -5.10 -2.94 -10.64
N LEU A 20 -4.30 -1.90 -10.90
CA LEU A 20 -4.54 -0.51 -10.46
C LEU A 20 -5.10 0.36 -11.58
N ARG A 21 -5.98 -0.20 -12.42
CA ARG A 21 -6.50 0.49 -13.61
C ARG A 21 -7.07 1.86 -13.26
N GLY A 22 -6.55 2.89 -13.92
CA GLY A 22 -6.98 4.28 -13.73
C GLY A 22 -6.39 4.98 -12.51
N LEU A 23 -5.53 4.30 -11.72
CA LEU A 23 -4.76 4.93 -10.67
C LEU A 23 -3.36 5.26 -11.18
N GLU A 24 -2.84 6.40 -10.72
CA GLU A 24 -1.50 6.88 -11.03
C GLU A 24 -0.69 6.98 -9.73
N VAL A 25 0.64 6.93 -9.85
CA VAL A 25 1.57 7.11 -8.75
C VAL A 25 2.54 8.23 -9.08
N HIS A 26 3.08 8.89 -8.06
CA HIS A 26 4.14 9.87 -8.26
C HIS A 26 5.37 9.23 -8.91
N PRO A 27 6.08 9.96 -9.79
CA PRO A 27 7.27 9.45 -10.44
C PRO A 27 8.39 9.20 -9.42
N LEU A 28 9.30 8.29 -9.76
CA LEU A 28 10.57 8.14 -9.04
C LEU A 28 11.50 9.31 -9.33
N GLU A 29 12.48 9.53 -8.47
CA GLU A 29 13.51 10.54 -8.70
C GLU A 29 14.43 10.13 -9.86
N PRO A 30 15.07 11.09 -10.56
CA PRO A 30 15.98 10.79 -11.66
C PRO A 30 17.12 9.84 -11.24
N GLY A 31 17.24 8.72 -11.96
CA GLY A 31 18.29 7.72 -11.73
C GLY A 31 17.89 6.58 -10.79
N GLU A 32 16.70 6.63 -10.18
CA GLU A 32 16.18 5.53 -9.37
C GLU A 32 15.62 4.39 -10.25
N THR A 33 15.66 3.18 -9.71
CA THR A 33 15.05 1.99 -10.34
C THR A 33 14.21 1.27 -9.30
N ALA A 34 12.92 1.11 -9.57
CA ALA A 34 12.04 0.32 -8.71
C ALA A 34 12.45 -1.16 -8.75
N LEU A 35 12.68 -1.74 -7.56
CA LEU A 35 13.00 -3.17 -7.40
C LEU A 35 11.77 -3.96 -6.97
N GLU A 36 11.13 -3.48 -5.90
CA GLU A 36 9.97 -4.11 -5.28
C GLU A 36 9.02 -3.03 -4.75
N ALA A 37 7.74 -3.36 -4.65
CA ALA A 37 6.74 -2.47 -4.09
C ALA A 37 5.72 -3.24 -3.26
N PHE A 38 5.33 -2.63 -2.13
CA PHE A 38 4.13 -2.97 -1.38
C PHE A 38 3.06 -1.92 -1.72
N VAL A 39 1.90 -2.37 -2.17
CA VAL A 39 0.81 -1.49 -2.59
C VAL A 39 -0.38 -1.73 -1.66
N LEU A 40 -0.77 -0.71 -0.91
CA LEU A 40 -2.01 -0.69 -0.14
C LEU A 40 -3.13 -0.08 -1.00
N ILE A 41 -4.23 -0.81 -1.16
CA ILE A 41 -5.30 -0.49 -2.09
C ILE A 41 -6.59 -0.33 -1.30
N LYS A 42 -7.16 0.88 -1.32
CA LYS A 42 -8.55 1.11 -0.92
C LYS A 42 -9.44 0.66 -2.08
N LEU A 43 -10.37 -0.24 -1.82
CA LEU A 43 -11.25 -0.78 -2.84
C LEU A 43 -12.70 -0.71 -2.40
N LEU A 44 -13.58 -0.68 -3.39
CA LEU A 44 -15.00 -0.93 -3.24
C LEU A 44 -15.21 -2.41 -3.53
N ASP A 45 -15.71 -3.17 -2.56
CA ASP A 45 -15.94 -4.60 -2.75
C ASP A 45 -17.24 -4.88 -3.54
N ALA A 46 -17.54 -6.16 -3.73
CA ALA A 46 -18.71 -6.60 -4.49
C ALA A 46 -20.04 -6.22 -3.83
N GLN A 47 -20.02 -5.88 -2.54
CA GLN A 47 -21.20 -5.45 -1.78
C GLN A 47 -21.36 -3.93 -1.83
N GLY A 48 -20.40 -3.20 -2.41
CA GLY A 48 -20.38 -1.74 -2.41
C GLY A 48 -19.77 -1.16 -1.13
N ASP A 49 -19.10 -1.98 -0.31
CA ASP A 49 -18.47 -1.52 0.92
C ASP A 49 -17.02 -1.14 0.69
N ILE A 50 -16.55 -0.14 1.44
CA ILE A 50 -15.15 0.26 1.43
C ILE A 50 -14.35 -0.77 2.23
N SER A 51 -13.34 -1.35 1.58
CA SER A 51 -12.37 -2.23 2.22
C SER A 51 -10.94 -1.93 1.76
N TRP A 52 -9.98 -2.61 2.38
CA TRP A 52 -8.56 -2.45 2.09
C TRP A 52 -7.95 -3.80 1.75
N SER A 53 -7.08 -3.83 0.75
CA SER A 53 -6.28 -5.00 0.37
C SER A 53 -4.86 -4.56 0.04
N TYR A 54 -3.91 -5.49 0.03
CA TYR A 54 -2.54 -5.18 -0.38
C TYR A 54 -2.05 -6.12 -1.49
N ARG A 55 -1.11 -5.63 -2.30
CA ARG A 55 -0.39 -6.41 -3.32
C ARG A 55 1.11 -6.16 -3.20
N THR A 56 1.90 -7.11 -3.67
CA THR A 56 3.35 -6.94 -3.76
C THR A 56 3.86 -7.32 -5.15
N THR A 57 4.84 -6.60 -5.68
CA THR A 57 5.42 -6.90 -6.99
C THR A 57 6.33 -8.12 -6.97
N ASN A 58 6.99 -8.40 -5.83
CA ASN A 58 7.80 -9.57 -5.52
C ASN A 58 7.64 -10.01 -4.06
N ARG A 59 8.38 -11.04 -3.62
CA ARG A 59 8.44 -11.41 -2.20
C ARG A 59 9.43 -10.48 -1.48
N LEU A 60 8.90 -9.36 -1.00
CA LEU A 60 9.60 -8.45 -0.11
C LEU A 60 10.12 -9.20 1.13
N ASN A 61 11.30 -8.80 1.60
CA ASN A 61 11.76 -9.20 2.92
C ASN A 61 10.76 -8.68 3.96
N ARG A 62 10.28 -9.58 4.82
CA ARG A 62 9.22 -9.27 5.79
C ARG A 62 9.69 -8.37 6.92
N GLU A 63 10.95 -8.45 7.31
CA GLU A 63 11.54 -7.62 8.37
C GLU A 63 11.75 -6.19 7.86
N GLU A 64 12.31 -6.05 6.64
CA GLU A 64 12.47 -4.75 5.99
C GLU A 64 11.12 -4.07 5.75
N LEU A 65 10.13 -4.83 5.25
CA LEU A 65 8.77 -4.32 5.06
C LEU A 65 8.12 -3.90 6.38
N LEU A 66 8.25 -4.69 7.44
CA LEU A 66 7.71 -4.33 8.75
C LEU A 66 8.34 -3.03 9.26
N GLY A 67 9.66 -2.90 9.17
CA GLY A 67 10.36 -1.68 9.54
C GLY A 67 9.87 -0.46 8.77
N ALA A 68 9.73 -0.59 7.45
CA ALA A 68 9.21 0.48 6.59
C ALA A 68 7.76 0.89 6.94
N LEU A 69 6.88 -0.08 7.20
CA LEU A 69 5.49 0.19 7.56
C LEU A 69 5.35 0.86 8.93
N ILE A 70 6.22 0.51 9.90
CA ILE A 70 6.24 1.17 11.21
C ILE A 70 6.62 2.64 11.04
N VAL A 71 7.69 2.93 10.30
CA VAL A 71 8.14 4.31 10.03
C VAL A 71 7.03 5.10 9.34
N GLN A 72 6.41 4.53 8.30
CA GLN A 72 5.34 5.22 7.57
C GLN A 72 4.11 5.50 8.45
N ALA A 73 3.75 4.56 9.33
CA ALA A 73 2.66 4.76 10.28
C ALA A 73 2.97 5.89 11.28
N ASP A 74 4.23 5.98 11.75
CA ASP A 74 4.64 7.03 12.68
C ASP A 74 4.70 8.41 12.01
N VAL A 75 5.13 8.49 10.75
CA VAL A 75 5.05 9.73 9.93
C VAL A 75 3.60 10.17 9.78
N LEU A 76 2.71 9.28 9.36
CA LEU A 76 1.29 9.60 9.18
C LEU A 76 0.62 10.03 10.50
N ARG A 77 0.96 9.38 11.62
CA ARG A 77 0.46 9.79 12.95
C ARG A 77 0.90 11.20 13.31
N LYS A 78 2.14 11.58 12.97
CA LYS A 78 2.64 12.93 13.20
C LYS A 78 1.90 13.94 12.33
N GLU A 79 1.80 13.69 11.04
CA GLU A 79 1.08 14.58 10.08
C GLU A 79 -0.36 14.83 10.54
N LEU A 80 -1.10 13.76 10.88
CA LEU A 80 -2.48 13.89 11.36
C LEU A 80 -2.59 14.68 12.66
N ARG A 81 -1.60 14.60 13.56
CA ARG A 81 -1.61 15.40 14.79
C ARG A 81 -1.33 16.87 14.48
N ASP A 82 -0.32 17.12 13.66
CA ASP A 82 0.10 18.48 13.31
C ASP A 82 -1.05 19.20 12.55
N GLU A 83 -1.81 18.49 11.70
CA GLU A 83 -3.05 19.02 11.05
C GLU A 83 -4.14 19.41 12.05
N TRP A 84 -4.25 18.73 13.19
CA TRP A 84 -5.26 19.04 14.20
C TRP A 84 -4.85 20.27 15.01
N ASP A 85 -3.56 20.37 15.37
CA ASP A 85 -3.01 21.51 16.10
C ASP A 85 -3.12 22.83 15.30
N ASP A 86 -3.00 22.76 13.96
CA ASP A 86 -3.17 23.92 13.06
C ASP A 86 -4.64 24.34 12.84
N SER A 87 -5.60 23.46 13.17
CA SER A 87 -7.03 23.71 12.97
C SER A 87 -7.75 24.36 14.17
N ASP A 88 -7.06 24.47 15.30
CA ASP A 88 -7.56 24.99 16.58
C ASP A 88 -7.18 26.47 16.85
N ASP A 89 -6.66 27.20 15.83
CA ASP A 89 -6.39 28.66 15.83
C ASP A 89 -7.32 29.42 14.86
#